data_AF-A0A8J2KPH1-F1
#
_entry.id   AF-A0A8J2KPH1-F1
#
_cell.length_a   1.000
_cell.length_b   1.000
_cell.length_c   1.000
_cell.angle_alpha   90.00
_cell.angle_beta   90.00
_cell.angle_gamma   90.00
#
_symmetry.space_group_name_H-M   'P 1'
#
loop_
_entity.id
_entity.type
_entity.pdbx_description
1 polymer ?
#
loop_
_entity_poly.entity_id
_entity_poly.type
_entity_poly.pdbx_seq_one_letter_code
_entity_poly.pdbx_strand_id
1 'polypeptide(L)'
;VPDKVEEQHSLALDLWSKLVTNEKTDIYLRSSDGDAIPAHKLLLSFRSPVLAQLIETTNGVLTLEVTTQILKSLLQYMYTDRVDPLDSPQVLIRFADSLELPGLKSICERELIDSITPQNVASLLLVADTFNCELLKKACMGYCEDNPHSIVKTVAWKVMEKVNPGLFEEVCQK
;
A
#
# COMPACT_ATOMS: atom_id res chain seq x y z
N VAL A 1 5.49 8.80 -25.78
CA VAL A 1 4.08 8.37 -25.65
C VAL A 1 4.06 6.92 -26.11
N PRO A 2 3.87 5.92 -25.24
CA PRO A 2 3.69 4.55 -25.70
C PRO A 2 2.44 4.48 -26.58
N ASP A 3 2.50 3.68 -27.64
CA ASP A 3 1.47 3.64 -28.67
C ASP A 3 0.13 3.15 -28.11
N LYS A 4 -0.95 3.90 -28.38
CA LYS A 4 -2.35 3.59 -28.00
C LYS A 4 -2.83 2.21 -28.47
N VAL A 5 -2.07 1.52 -29.33
CA VAL A 5 -2.37 0.18 -29.84
C VAL A 5 -1.91 -0.92 -28.86
N GLU A 6 -0.85 -0.69 -28.06
CA GLU A 6 -0.38 -1.66 -27.05
C GLU A 6 -1.36 -1.82 -25.89
N GLU A 7 -2.15 -0.78 -25.57
CA GLU A 7 -3.17 -0.86 -24.52
C GLU A 7 -4.38 -1.72 -24.91
N GLN A 8 -4.60 -2.05 -26.19
CA GLN A 8 -5.77 -2.86 -26.60
C GLN A 8 -5.60 -4.38 -26.37
N HIS A 9 -4.39 -4.87 -26.09
CA HIS A 9 -4.10 -6.31 -25.89
C HIS A 9 -3.16 -6.53 -24.68
N SER A 10 -3.43 -5.80 -23.59
CA SER A 10 -2.64 -5.92 -22.36
C SER A 10 -3.12 -7.10 -21.52
N LEU A 11 -2.21 -8.02 -21.18
CA LEU A 11 -2.51 -9.12 -20.25
C LEU A 11 -3.12 -8.61 -18.94
N ALA A 12 -2.65 -7.47 -18.43
CA ALA A 12 -3.20 -6.84 -17.23
C ALA A 12 -4.68 -6.46 -17.40
N LEU A 13 -5.05 -5.89 -18.55
CA LEU A 13 -6.44 -5.53 -18.83
C LEU A 13 -7.30 -6.77 -19.08
N ASP A 14 -6.76 -7.80 -19.73
CA ASP A 14 -7.46 -9.07 -19.91
C ASP A 14 -7.76 -9.72 -18.56
N LEU A 15 -6.76 -9.83 -17.67
CA LEU A 15 -6.94 -10.37 -16.32
C LEU A 15 -7.92 -9.54 -15.50
N TRP A 16 -7.77 -8.21 -15.53
CA TRP A 16 -8.69 -7.29 -14.84
C TRP A 16 -10.13 -7.44 -15.34
N SER A 17 -10.33 -7.59 -16.65
CA SER A 17 -11.65 -7.81 -17.23
C SER A 17 -12.32 -9.07 -16.66
N LYS A 18 -11.55 -10.15 -16.43
CA LYS A 18 -12.07 -11.39 -15.83
C LYS A 18 -12.49 -11.21 -14.38
N LEU A 19 -11.79 -10.36 -13.62
CA LEU A 19 -12.25 -9.96 -12.29
C LEU A 19 -13.57 -9.18 -12.38
N VAL A 20 -13.66 -8.17 -13.25
CA VAL A 20 -14.85 -7.31 -13.38
C VAL A 20 -16.08 -8.08 -13.86
N THR A 21 -15.90 -9.04 -14.77
CA THR A 21 -17.00 -9.88 -15.28
C THR A 21 -17.31 -11.09 -14.40
N ASN A 22 -16.51 -11.33 -13.34
CA ASN A 22 -16.57 -12.51 -12.47
C ASN A 22 -16.46 -13.84 -13.24
N GLU A 23 -15.78 -13.86 -14.38
CA GLU A 23 -15.68 -15.04 -15.22
C GLU A 23 -14.60 -16.00 -14.68
N LYS A 24 -14.96 -17.26 -14.39
CA LYS A 24 -14.06 -18.31 -13.87
C LYS A 24 -13.42 -18.00 -12.50
N THR A 25 -14.04 -17.13 -11.71
CA THR A 25 -13.65 -16.92 -10.31
C THR A 25 -13.95 -18.16 -9.47
N ASP A 26 -13.07 -18.48 -8.52
CA ASP A 26 -13.11 -19.71 -7.71
C ASP A 26 -12.91 -19.46 -6.20
N ILE A 27 -12.86 -18.19 -5.79
CA ILE A 27 -12.81 -17.73 -4.39
C ILE A 27 -13.56 -16.41 -4.22
N TYR A 28 -14.10 -16.16 -3.03
CA TYR A 28 -14.59 -14.86 -2.61
C TYR A 28 -13.65 -14.24 -1.57
N LEU A 29 -13.24 -13.00 -1.76
CA LEU A 29 -12.59 -12.20 -0.73
C LEU A 29 -13.63 -11.35 -0.02
N ARG A 30 -13.77 -11.54 1.30
CA ARG A 30 -14.71 -10.78 2.13
C ARG A 30 -13.98 -9.67 2.88
N SER A 31 -14.49 -8.45 2.79
CA SER A 31 -14.00 -7.29 3.53
C SER A 31 -14.65 -7.18 4.92
N SER A 32 -14.11 -6.31 5.77
CA SER A 32 -14.58 -6.11 7.16
C SER A 32 -15.93 -5.39 7.25
N ASP A 33 -16.30 -4.63 6.21
CA ASP A 33 -17.62 -4.03 6.01
C ASP A 33 -18.66 -5.01 5.41
N GLY A 34 -18.25 -6.26 5.13
CA GLY A 34 -19.15 -7.38 4.84
C GLY A 34 -19.38 -7.68 3.36
N ASP A 35 -18.87 -6.85 2.44
CA ASP A 35 -18.92 -7.14 1.01
C ASP A 35 -18.01 -8.32 0.67
N ALA A 36 -18.39 -9.07 -0.37
CA ALA A 36 -17.61 -10.18 -0.89
C ALA A 36 -17.35 -10.01 -2.39
N ILE A 37 -16.09 -10.00 -2.78
CA ILE A 37 -15.65 -9.82 -4.16
C ILE A 37 -15.14 -11.18 -4.70
N PRO A 38 -15.74 -11.74 -5.77
CA PRO A 38 -15.22 -12.95 -6.39
C PRO A 38 -13.87 -12.67 -7.07
N ALA A 39 -12.95 -13.64 -7.01
CA ALA A 39 -11.58 -13.53 -7.53
C ALA A 39 -11.02 -14.90 -7.96
N HIS A 40 -9.76 -14.92 -8.38
CA HIS A 40 -9.05 -16.11 -8.86
C HIS A 40 -7.95 -16.53 -7.90
N LYS A 41 -8.07 -17.71 -7.28
CA LYS A 41 -7.10 -18.27 -6.33
C LYS A 41 -5.69 -18.25 -6.90
N LEU A 42 -5.53 -18.79 -8.10
CA LEU A 42 -4.24 -18.92 -8.77
C LEU A 42 -3.50 -17.58 -8.88
N LEU A 43 -4.20 -16.52 -9.29
CA LEU A 43 -3.58 -15.21 -9.45
C LEU A 43 -3.22 -14.62 -8.09
N LEU A 44 -4.12 -14.67 -7.10
CA LEU A 44 -3.84 -14.17 -5.75
C LEU A 44 -2.63 -14.88 -5.13
N SER A 45 -2.55 -16.21 -5.27
CA SER A 45 -1.44 -17.02 -4.78
C SER A 45 -0.10 -16.69 -5.46
N PHE A 46 -0.10 -16.36 -6.76
CA PHE A 46 1.12 -15.91 -7.44
C PHE A 46 1.60 -14.53 -6.99
N ARG A 47 0.65 -13.65 -6.63
CA ARG A 47 0.94 -12.26 -6.30
C ARG A 47 1.37 -12.08 -4.85
N SER A 48 0.94 -12.95 -3.95
CA SER A 48 1.25 -12.88 -2.53
C SER A 48 1.49 -14.28 -1.95
N PRO A 49 2.69 -14.58 -1.42
CA PRO A 49 2.95 -15.84 -0.73
C PRO A 49 2.08 -15.99 0.54
N VAL A 50 1.74 -14.88 1.19
CA VAL A 50 0.82 -14.86 2.34
C VAL A 50 -0.58 -15.30 1.90
N LEU A 51 -1.11 -14.72 0.81
CA LEU A 51 -2.41 -15.15 0.26
C LEU A 51 -2.36 -16.61 -0.20
N ALA A 52 -1.26 -17.08 -0.78
CA ALA A 52 -1.13 -18.48 -1.18
C ALA A 52 -1.41 -19.44 0.00
N GLN A 53 -0.78 -19.19 1.15
CA GLN A 53 -0.97 -19.99 2.36
C GLN A 53 -2.40 -19.88 2.91
N LEU A 54 -2.95 -18.65 2.98
CA LEU A 54 -4.30 -18.42 3.49
C LEU A 54 -5.36 -19.10 2.61
N ILE A 55 -5.19 -19.07 1.29
CA ILE A 55 -6.12 -19.66 0.32
C ILE A 55 -6.14 -21.19 0.42
N GLU A 56 -4.99 -21.83 0.65
CA GLU A 56 -4.91 -23.30 0.80
C GLU A 56 -5.76 -23.83 1.96
N THR A 57 -5.88 -23.04 3.04
CA THR A 57 -6.65 -23.42 4.23
C THR A 57 -8.13 -23.01 4.17
N THR A 58 -8.55 -22.37 3.08
CA THR A 58 -9.84 -21.71 2.96
C THR A 58 -10.82 -22.50 2.09
N ASN A 59 -12.06 -22.66 2.59
CA ASN A 59 -13.17 -23.29 1.85
C ASN A 59 -13.92 -22.31 0.94
N GLY A 60 -13.20 -21.60 0.06
CA GLY A 60 -13.77 -20.74 -0.98
C GLY A 60 -14.17 -19.32 -0.57
N VAL A 61 -14.09 -18.94 0.71
CA VAL A 61 -14.28 -17.56 1.18
C VAL A 61 -13.16 -17.17 2.12
N LEU A 62 -12.30 -16.22 1.72
CA LEU A 62 -11.22 -15.68 2.53
C LEU A 62 -11.62 -14.30 3.05
N THR A 63 -11.69 -14.14 4.37
CA THR A 63 -11.95 -12.83 5.00
C THR A 63 -10.65 -12.09 5.23
N LEU A 64 -10.60 -10.83 4.83
CA LEU A 64 -9.51 -9.90 5.09
C LEU A 64 -10.04 -8.73 5.92
N GLU A 65 -9.34 -8.38 7.00
CA GLU A 65 -9.68 -7.27 7.88
C GLU A 65 -9.33 -5.91 7.25
N VAL A 66 -9.95 -5.63 6.09
CA VAL A 66 -9.79 -4.44 5.26
C VAL A 66 -11.16 -3.95 4.81
N THR A 67 -11.31 -2.65 4.58
CA THR A 67 -12.55 -2.10 3.98
C THR A 67 -12.67 -2.52 2.51
N THR A 68 -13.88 -2.49 1.95
CA THR A 68 -14.12 -2.77 0.53
C THR A 68 -13.23 -1.92 -0.39
N GLN A 69 -13.03 -0.65 -0.05
CA GLN A 69 -12.22 0.27 -0.87
C GLN A 69 -10.74 -0.16 -0.93
N ILE A 70 -10.17 -0.55 0.21
CA ILE A 70 -8.81 -1.06 0.27
C ILE A 70 -8.71 -2.41 -0.45
N LEU A 71 -9.70 -3.29 -0.28
CA LEU A 71 -9.75 -4.58 -0.97
C LEU A 71 -9.75 -4.41 -2.50
N LYS A 72 -10.54 -3.47 -3.02
CA LYS A 72 -10.56 -3.13 -4.45
C LYS A 72 -9.20 -2.64 -4.95
N SER A 73 -8.52 -1.81 -4.17
CA SER A 73 -7.18 -1.30 -4.51
C SER A 73 -6.13 -2.42 -4.53
N LEU A 74 -6.19 -3.33 -3.55
CA LEU A 74 -5.33 -4.52 -3.50
C LEU A 74 -5.57 -5.42 -4.72
N LEU A 75 -6.83 -5.67 -5.08
CA LEU A 75 -7.19 -6.46 -6.25
C LEU A 75 -6.75 -5.78 -7.55
N GLN A 76 -6.95 -4.46 -7.69
CA GLN A 76 -6.47 -3.72 -8.86
C GLN A 76 -4.97 -3.90 -9.05
N TYR A 77 -4.18 -3.74 -7.98
CA TYR A 77 -2.75 -3.97 -8.03
C TYR A 77 -2.40 -5.41 -8.42
N MET A 78 -3.06 -6.40 -7.80
CA MET A 78 -2.74 -7.81 -8.04
C MET A 78 -3.03 -8.24 -9.49
N TYR A 79 -3.98 -7.59 -10.15
CA TYR A 79 -4.36 -7.91 -11.53
C TYR A 79 -3.65 -7.04 -12.56
N THR A 80 -3.18 -5.85 -12.20
CA THR A 80 -2.72 -4.86 -13.18
C THR A 80 -1.37 -4.21 -12.91
N ASP A 81 -0.73 -4.48 -11.76
CA ASP A 81 0.44 -3.77 -11.26
C ASP A 81 0.23 -2.25 -11.07
N ARG A 82 -1.03 -1.79 -11.12
CA ARG A 82 -1.43 -0.38 -10.99
C ARG A 82 -2.49 -0.24 -9.91
N VAL A 83 -2.56 0.96 -9.35
CA VAL A 83 -3.63 1.38 -8.47
C VAL A 83 -4.00 2.79 -8.84
N ASP A 84 -5.30 3.09 -8.84
CA ASP A 84 -5.76 4.46 -8.98
C ASP A 84 -5.29 5.32 -7.78
N PRO A 85 -5.25 6.65 -7.93
CA PRO A 85 -4.85 7.54 -6.84
C PRO A 85 -5.59 7.21 -5.54
N LEU A 86 -4.81 7.06 -4.46
CA LEU A 86 -5.29 6.54 -3.20
C LEU A 86 -5.74 7.67 -2.28
N ASP A 87 -6.93 7.55 -1.68
CA ASP A 87 -7.37 8.49 -0.64
C ASP A 87 -6.54 8.34 0.66
N SER A 88 -5.92 7.18 0.88
CA SER A 88 -5.18 6.85 2.10
C SER A 88 -4.02 5.88 1.86
N PRO A 89 -2.97 6.30 1.13
CA PRO A 89 -1.80 5.47 0.83
C PRO A 89 -1.09 4.92 2.09
N GLN A 90 -1.10 5.67 3.19
CA GLN A 90 -0.58 5.23 4.50
C GLN A 90 -1.31 4.01 5.06
N VAL A 91 -2.62 3.89 4.79
CA VAL A 91 -3.41 2.72 5.22
C VAL A 91 -3.09 1.53 4.33
N LEU A 92 -2.92 1.75 3.01
CA LEU A 92 -2.62 0.69 2.07
C LEU A 92 -1.22 0.10 2.28
N ILE A 93 -0.22 0.89 2.69
CA ILE A 93 1.13 0.40 3.02
C ILE A 93 1.09 -0.75 4.01
N ARG A 94 0.27 -0.64 5.07
CA ARG A 94 0.14 -1.70 6.08
C ARG A 94 -0.22 -3.04 5.45
N PHE A 95 -1.15 -3.01 4.49
CA PHE A 95 -1.63 -4.22 3.82
C PHE A 95 -0.68 -4.70 2.73
N ALA A 96 -0.02 -3.77 2.03
CA ALA A 96 1.03 -4.10 1.09
C ALA A 96 2.18 -4.83 1.80
N ASP A 97 2.56 -4.39 3.00
CA ASP A 97 3.57 -5.04 3.82
C ASP A 97 3.08 -6.40 4.36
N SER A 98 1.89 -6.45 4.98
CA SER A 98 1.36 -7.69 5.56
C SER A 98 1.05 -8.79 4.55
N LEU A 99 0.76 -8.42 3.30
CA LEU A 99 0.52 -9.36 2.20
C LEU A 99 1.76 -9.58 1.33
N GLU A 100 2.92 -9.02 1.71
CA GLU A 100 4.19 -9.14 0.99
C GLU A 100 4.08 -8.73 -0.49
N LEU A 101 3.54 -7.52 -0.71
CA LEU A 101 3.38 -6.89 -2.03
C LEU A 101 4.38 -5.71 -2.18
N PRO A 102 5.68 -5.97 -2.39
CA PRO A 102 6.72 -4.93 -2.37
C PRO A 102 6.54 -3.86 -3.46
N GLY A 103 6.02 -4.23 -4.63
CA GLY A 103 5.73 -3.27 -5.71
C GLY A 103 4.60 -2.31 -5.34
N LEU A 104 3.56 -2.78 -4.65
CA LEU A 104 2.47 -1.93 -4.15
C LEU A 104 2.98 -0.99 -3.08
N LYS A 105 3.78 -1.51 -2.15
CA LYS A 105 4.43 -0.71 -1.11
C LYS A 105 5.25 0.42 -1.74
N SER A 106 6.03 0.12 -2.79
CA SER A 106 6.80 1.12 -3.55
C SER A 106 5.94 2.15 -4.29
N ILE A 107 4.72 1.80 -4.72
CA ILE A 107 3.76 2.76 -5.29
C ILE A 107 3.27 3.70 -4.19
N CYS A 108 2.83 3.17 -3.05
CA CYS A 108 2.37 3.98 -1.94
C CYS A 108 3.47 4.89 -1.36
N GLU A 109 4.73 4.43 -1.32
CA GLU A 109 5.87 5.25 -0.89
C GLU A 109 6.01 6.49 -1.78
N ARG A 110 5.92 6.33 -3.11
CA ARG A 110 6.04 7.46 -4.05
C ARG A 110 4.93 8.49 -3.85
N GLU A 111 3.67 8.03 -3.74
CA GLU A 111 2.54 8.91 -3.46
C GLU A 111 2.72 9.67 -2.14
N LEU A 112 3.22 9.01 -1.10
CA LEU A 112 3.48 9.64 0.19
C LEU A 112 4.64 10.64 0.13
N ILE A 113 5.69 10.34 -0.63
CA ILE A 113 6.82 11.24 -0.85
C ILE A 113 6.35 12.55 -1.49
N ASP A 114 5.49 12.45 -2.52
CA ASP A 114 4.93 13.62 -3.20
C ASP A 114 3.97 14.43 -2.29
N SER A 115 3.49 13.82 -1.21
CA SER A 115 2.61 14.44 -0.21
C SER A 115 3.33 15.04 1.02
N ILE A 116 4.67 15.01 1.07
CA ILE A 116 5.42 15.47 2.26
C ILE A 116 5.18 16.96 2.51
N THR A 117 4.84 17.27 3.76
CA THR A 117 4.65 18.63 4.27
C THR A 117 5.27 18.76 5.66
N PRO A 118 5.54 20.00 6.15
CA PRO A 118 6.05 20.18 7.51
C PRO A 118 5.13 19.56 8.57
N GLN A 119 3.81 19.55 8.31
CA GLN A 119 2.80 19.07 9.25
C GLN A 119 2.71 17.55 9.34
N ASN A 120 3.04 16.81 8.27
CA ASN A 120 2.89 15.36 8.22
C ASN A 120 4.21 14.57 8.23
N VAL A 121 5.37 15.21 7.97
CA VAL A 121 6.66 14.50 7.81
C VAL A 121 7.03 13.61 8.99
N ALA A 122 6.74 14.04 10.22
CA ALA A 122 7.00 13.23 11.42
C ALA A 122 6.11 11.98 11.48
N SER A 123 4.84 12.11 11.07
CA SER A 123 3.92 10.98 10.98
C SER A 123 4.35 10.02 9.86
N LEU A 124 4.82 10.54 8.73
CA LEU A 124 5.33 9.73 7.63
C LEU A 124 6.62 8.99 7.98
N LEU A 125 7.52 9.61 8.77
CA LEU A 125 8.71 8.93 9.31
C LEU A 125 8.32 7.74 10.19
N LEU A 126 7.33 7.90 11.08
CA LEU A 126 6.82 6.80 11.90
C LEU A 126 6.25 5.67 11.04
N VAL A 127 5.47 6.00 10.00
CA VAL A 127 4.94 5.00 9.04
C VAL A 127 6.09 4.29 8.33
N ALA A 128 7.09 5.05 7.86
CA ALA A 128 8.20 4.51 7.12
C ALA A 128 9.09 3.58 7.96
N ASP A 129 9.32 3.94 9.21
CA ASP A 129 10.06 3.11 10.17
C ASP A 129 9.28 1.84 10.55
N THR A 130 7.97 1.99 10.83
CA THR A 130 7.11 0.87 11.23
C THR A 130 7.00 -0.20 10.15
N PHE A 131 6.88 0.22 8.89
CA PHE A 131 6.70 -0.68 7.77
C PHE A 131 7.98 -0.85 6.95
N ASN A 132 9.17 -0.47 7.42
CA ASN A 132 10.42 -0.61 6.65
C ASN A 132 10.33 -0.06 5.21
N CYS A 133 9.80 1.15 5.04
CA CYS A 133 9.70 1.87 3.77
C CYS A 133 10.94 2.75 3.57
N GLU A 134 11.99 2.20 2.97
CA GLU A 134 13.29 2.88 2.87
C GLU A 134 13.27 4.13 1.98
N LEU A 135 12.48 4.13 0.89
CA LEU A 135 12.42 5.27 -0.02
C LEU A 135 11.72 6.45 0.67
N LEU A 136 10.59 6.17 1.34
CA LEU A 136 9.87 7.17 2.11
C LEU A 136 10.71 7.70 3.29
N LYS A 137 11.38 6.81 4.04
CA LYS A 137 12.23 7.22 5.17
C LYS A 137 13.33 8.18 4.71
N LYS A 138 14.06 7.84 3.64
CA LYS A 138 15.10 8.71 3.08
C LYS A 138 14.57 10.08 2.64
N ALA A 139 13.43 10.10 1.94
CA ALA A 139 12.84 11.35 1.46
C ALA A 139 12.39 12.25 2.63
N CYS A 140 11.75 11.67 3.65
CA CYS A 140 11.35 12.42 4.83
C CYS A 140 12.55 12.95 5.62
N MET A 141 13.62 12.16 5.76
CA MET A 141 14.86 12.61 6.41
C MET A 141 15.49 13.80 5.67
N GLY A 142 15.65 13.71 4.35
CA GLY A 142 16.14 14.84 3.55
C GLY A 142 15.26 16.08 3.69
N TYR A 143 13.93 15.90 3.71
CA TYR A 143 13.01 17.03 3.96
C TYR A 143 13.22 17.67 5.34
N CYS A 144 13.49 16.86 6.37
CA CYS A 144 13.75 17.34 7.72
C CYS A 144 15.06 18.14 7.80
N GLU A 145 16.12 17.68 7.13
CA GLU A 145 17.40 18.37 7.02
C GLU A 145 17.25 19.74 6.34
N ASP A 146 16.43 19.82 5.28
CA ASP A 146 16.19 21.05 4.53
C ASP A 146 15.28 22.05 5.26
N ASN A 147 14.39 21.59 6.16
CA ASN A 147 13.31 22.41 6.75
C ASN A 147 13.20 22.34 8.30
N PRO A 148 14.30 22.43 9.07
CA PRO A 148 14.30 22.17 10.52
C PRO A 148 13.42 23.15 11.31
N HIS A 149 13.39 24.43 10.93
CA HIS A 149 12.62 25.45 11.67
C HIS A 149 11.10 25.31 11.53
N SER A 150 10.64 24.68 10.45
CA SER A 150 9.22 24.49 10.17
C SER A 150 8.68 23.26 10.90
N ILE A 151 9.44 22.17 10.93
CA ILE A 151 9.03 20.88 11.49
C ILE A 151 8.97 20.89 13.03
N VAL A 152 9.92 21.52 13.72
CA VAL A 152 10.01 21.51 15.20
C VAL A 152 8.82 22.16 15.90
N LYS A 153 8.09 23.02 15.19
CA LYS A 153 6.91 23.70 15.71
C LYS A 153 5.65 22.83 15.65
N THR A 154 5.67 21.76 14.87
CA THR A 154 4.49 20.94 14.60
C THR A 154 4.15 20.01 15.75
N VAL A 155 2.86 19.69 15.88
CA VAL A 155 2.38 18.72 16.88
C VAL A 155 2.92 17.33 16.57
N ALA A 156 2.93 16.95 15.29
CA ALA A 156 3.41 15.64 14.85
C ALA A 156 4.87 15.39 15.26
N TRP A 157 5.73 16.41 15.18
CA TRP A 157 7.13 16.32 15.63
C TRP A 157 7.26 16.01 17.13
N LYS A 158 6.50 16.73 17.96
CA LYS A 158 6.47 16.49 19.42
C LYS A 158 5.86 15.12 19.79
N VAL A 159 4.95 14.62 18.97
CA VAL A 159 4.38 13.27 19.15
C VAL A 159 5.41 12.21 18.80
N MET A 160 6.17 12.39 17.72
CA MET A 160 7.22 11.45 17.29
C MET A 160 8.27 11.23 18.38
N GLU A 161 8.73 12.29 19.04
CA GLU A 161 9.67 12.22 20.17
C GLU A 161 9.18 11.29 21.30
N LYS A 162 7.86 11.25 21.54
CA LYS A 162 7.26 10.40 22.57
C LYS A 162 6.99 8.98 22.10
N VAL A 163 6.58 8.82 20.84
CA VAL A 163 6.16 7.54 20.27
C VAL A 163 7.36 6.66 19.91
N ASN A 164 8.41 7.26 19.34
CA ASN A 164 9.63 6.55 18.97
C ASN A 164 10.86 7.47 19.21
N PRO A 165 11.37 7.54 20.46
CA PRO A 165 12.53 8.36 20.79
C PRO A 165 13.78 7.99 19.99
N GLY A 166 13.97 6.70 19.67
CA GLY A 166 15.13 6.23 18.89
C GLY A 166 15.14 6.77 17.47
N LEU A 167 13.99 6.74 16.79
CA LEU A 167 13.84 7.36 15.48
C LEU A 167 14.02 8.89 15.56
N PHE A 168 13.48 9.52 16.60
CA PHE A 168 13.65 10.96 16.80
C PHE A 168 15.13 11.34 16.95
N GLU A 169 15.91 10.59 17.73
CA GLU A 169 17.35 10.79 17.87
C GLU A 169 18.08 10.55 16.54
N GLU A 170 17.73 9.49 15.80
CA GLU A 170 18.29 9.21 14.47
C GLU A 170 18.12 10.39 13.51
N VAL A 171 16.94 11.01 13.51
CA VAL A 171 16.62 12.14 12.62
C VAL A 171 17.27 13.44 13.10
N CYS A 172 17.41 13.66 14.41
CA CYS A 172 18.03 14.88 14.94
C CYS A 172 19.58 14.87 14.90
N GLN A 173 20.21 13.69 14.80
CA GLN A 173 21.67 13.55 14.81
C GLN A 173 22.31 13.60 13.42
N LYS A 174 21.53 13.45 12.35
CA LYS A 174 21.95 13.69 10.97
C LYS A 174 21.67 15.13 10.57
#